data_AF-A0A942RXW8-F1
#
_entry.id   AF-A0A942RXW8-F1
#
_cell.length_a   1.000
_cell.length_b   1.000
_cell.length_c   1.000
_cell.angle_alpha   90.00
_cell.angle_beta   90.00
_cell.angle_gamma   90.00
#
_symmetry.space_group_name_H-M   'P 1'
#
loop_
_entity.id
_entity.type
_entity.pdbx_description
1 polymer ?
#
loop_
_entity_poly.entity_id
_entity_poly.type
_entity_poly.pdbx_seq_one_letter_code
_entity_poly.pdbx_strand_id
1 'polypeptide(L)' 'ARMVGWAMNAAHAIPAIPAHRVVNRKGLLSGKMHFATPTKMEELLAKEKVKVVDDQVVDFEKIFWDPAVELS' A
#
# COMPACT_ATOMS: atom_id res chain seq x y z
N ALA A 1 1.91 -5.88 13.23
CA ALA A 1 1.01 -5.84 12.05
C ALA A 1 -0.49 -6.17 12.31
N ARG A 2 -0.97 -6.39 13.54
CA ARG A 2 -2.41 -6.66 13.80
C ARG A 2 -3.30 -5.41 13.88
N MET A 3 -2.83 -4.37 14.58
CA MET A 3 -3.59 -3.13 14.81
C MET A 3 -3.71 -2.27 13.54
N VAL A 4 -2.62 -2.15 12.77
CA VAL A 4 -2.60 -1.41 11.50
C VAL A 4 -3.52 -2.04 10.46
N GLY A 5 -3.57 -3.38 10.38
CA GLY A 5 -4.48 -4.09 9.47
C GLY A 5 -5.96 -3.82 9.78
N TRP A 6 -6.33 -3.73 11.06
CA TRP A 6 -7.70 -3.36 11.47
C TRP A 6 -8.04 -1.91 11.12
N ALA A 7 -7.13 -0.97 11.43
CA ALA A 7 -7.31 0.44 11.10
C ALA A 7 -7.46 0.66 9.60
N MET A 8 -6.66 -0.05 8.78
CA MET A 8 -6.69 0.09 7.32
C MET A 8 -7.92 -0.53 6.68
N ASN A 9 -8.44 -1.64 7.22
CA ASN A 9 -9.71 -2.21 6.76
C ASN A 9 -10.89 -1.27 7.04
N ALA A 10 -10.91 -0.61 8.21
CA ALA A 10 -11.94 0.38 8.55
C ALA A 10 -11.81 1.69 7.74
N ALA A 11 -10.60 2.00 7.27
CA ALA A 11 -10.26 3.24 6.58
C ALA A 11 -10.42 3.18 5.04
N HIS A 12 -10.66 2.01 4.44
CA HIS A 12 -10.56 1.85 2.97
C HIS A 12 -11.55 2.75 2.19
N ALA A 13 -12.62 3.21 2.83
CA ALA A 13 -13.65 4.07 2.25
C ALA A 13 -13.42 5.57 2.53
N ILE A 14 -12.40 5.93 3.32
CA ILE A 14 -12.05 7.30 3.68
C ILE A 14 -11.00 7.81 2.67
N PRO A 15 -11.35 8.71 1.74
CA PRO A 15 -10.43 9.14 0.67
C PRO A 15 -9.16 9.83 1.18
N ALA A 16 -9.20 10.36 2.40
CA ALA A 16 -8.07 11.03 3.04
C ALA A 16 -6.95 10.06 3.46
N ILE A 17 -7.22 8.75 3.56
CA ILE A 17 -6.25 7.77 4.02
C ILE A 17 -5.62 7.09 2.80
N PRO A 18 -4.28 7.20 2.59
CA PRO A 18 -3.60 6.67 1.41
C PRO A 18 -3.42 5.14 1.54
N ALA A 19 -4.53 4.40 1.53
CA ALA A 19 -4.51 2.98 1.80
C ALA A 19 -3.69 2.17 0.79
N HIS A 20 -3.53 2.70 -0.43
CA HIS A 20 -2.74 2.12 -1.52
C HIS A 20 -1.25 2.06 -1.23
N ARG A 21 -0.74 2.83 -0.25
CA ARG A 21 0.68 2.80 0.15
C ARG A 21 1.05 1.62 1.05
N VAL A 22 0.06 0.89 1.57
CA VAL A 22 0.32 -0.25 2.46
C VAL A 22 0.35 -1.54 1.65
N VAL A 23 1.55 -2.07 1.50
CA VAL A 23 1.86 -3.35 0.85
C VAL A 23 2.41 -4.34 1.88
N ASN A 24 2.49 -5.62 1.52
CA ASN A 24 3.10 -6.59 2.41
C ASN A 24 4.64 -6.47 2.45
N ARG A 25 5.29 -7.29 3.29
CA ARG A 25 6.75 -7.28 3.48
C ARG A 25 7.58 -7.54 2.21
N LYS A 26 6.97 -8.08 1.15
CA LYS A 26 7.63 -8.37 -0.15
C LYS A 26 7.36 -7.28 -1.19
N GLY A 27 6.66 -6.21 -0.82
CA GLY A 27 6.19 -5.18 -1.76
C GLY A 27 5.02 -5.64 -2.62
N LEU A 28 4.33 -6.74 -2.28
CA LEU A 28 3.18 -7.21 -3.05
C LEU A 28 1.90 -6.47 -2.66
N LEU A 29 1.07 -6.18 -3.67
CA LEU A 29 -0.22 -5.51 -3.56
C LEU A 29 -1.31 -6.43 -2.98
N SER A 30 -1.05 -7.04 -1.81
CA SER A 30 -1.98 -8.00 -1.18
C SER A 30 -3.30 -7.36 -0.71
N GLY A 31 -3.35 -6.02 -0.61
CA GLY A 31 -4.56 -5.27 -0.27
C GLY A 31 -5.46 -4.92 -1.45
N LYS A 32 -5.05 -5.21 -2.70
CA LYS A 32 -5.74 -4.74 -3.92
C LYS A 32 -7.22 -5.14 -4.00
N MET A 33 -7.58 -6.30 -3.43
CA MET A 33 -8.95 -6.81 -3.43
C MET A 33 -9.93 -5.98 -2.57
N HIS A 34 -9.42 -5.09 -1.71
CA HIS A 34 -10.23 -4.19 -0.90
C HIS A 34 -10.54 -2.85 -1.60
N PHE A 35 -9.98 -2.62 -2.79
CA PHE A 35 -10.29 -1.44 -3.58
C PHE A 35 -11.47 -1.69 -4.52
N ALA A 36 -12.07 -0.61 -5.01
CA ALA A 36 -13.25 -0.66 -5.89
C ALA A 36 -13.03 -1.47 -7.18
N THR A 37 -11.79 -1.53 -7.67
CA THR A 37 -11.41 -2.36 -8.82
C THR A 37 -10.07 -3.06 -8.56
N PRO A 38 -9.79 -4.20 -9.21
CA PRO A 38 -8.52 -4.91 -9.06
C PRO A 38 -7.28 -4.08 -9.42
N THR A 39 -7.43 -3.08 -10.29
CA THR A 39 -6.35 -2.21 -10.79
C THR A 39 -6.18 -0.95 -9.97
N LYS A 40 -7.15 -0.60 -9.11
CA LYS A 40 -7.20 0.72 -8.48
C LYS A 40 -5.97 1.03 -7.62
N MET A 41 -5.49 0.03 -6.88
CA MET A 41 -4.32 0.18 -6.03
C MET A 41 -3.06 0.50 -6.85
N GLU A 42 -2.88 -0.19 -7.98
CA GLU A 42 -1.80 0.05 -8.92
C GLU A 42 -1.90 1.43 -9.58
N GLU A 43 -3.10 1.84 -10.01
CA GLU A 43 -3.33 3.17 -10.59
C GLU A 43 -2.96 4.31 -9.63
N LEU A 44 -3.28 4.14 -8.34
CA LEU A 44 -2.96 5.14 -7.30
C LEU A 44 -1.46 5.21 -7.04
N LEU A 45 -0.76 4.07 -7.00
CA LEU A 45 0.70 4.01 -6.91
C LEU A 45 1.38 4.62 -8.14
N ALA A 46 0.85 4.35 -9.34
CA ALA A 46 1.35 4.92 -10.59
C ALA A 46 1.25 6.45 -10.62
N LYS A 47 0.17 7.03 -10.06
CA LYS A 47 0.03 8.50 -9.89
C LYS A 47 1.11 9.10 -8.98
N GLU A 48 1.61 8.31 -8.05
CA GLU A 48 2.72 8.68 -7.15
C GLU A 48 4.09 8.32 -7.73
N LYS A 49 4.16 7.90 -9.00
CA LYS A 49 5.36 7.46 -9.71
C LYS A 49 6.00 6.19 -9.12
N VAL A 50 5.22 5.39 -8.39
CA VAL A 50 5.63 4.07 -7.92
C VAL A 50 5.30 3.05 -9.00
N LYS A 51 6.33 2.36 -9.51
CA LYS A 51 6.18 1.34 -10.55
C LYS A 51 5.81 -0.01 -9.92
N VAL A 52 4.84 -0.69 -10.52
CA VAL A 52 4.42 -2.04 -10.16
C VAL A 52 4.56 -2.96 -11.36
N VAL A 53 5.04 -4.19 -11.15
CA VAL A 53 5.12 -5.25 -12.15
C VAL A 53 4.67 -6.55 -11.48
N ASP A 54 3.74 -7.29 -12.10
CA ASP A 54 3.19 -8.55 -11.57
C ASP A 54 2.71 -8.44 -10.11
N ASP A 55 1.92 -7.39 -9.82
CA ASP A 55 1.45 -7.04 -8.46
C ASP A 55 2.56 -6.76 -7.42
N GLN A 56 3.79 -6.53 -7.85
CA GLN A 56 4.93 -6.24 -6.99
C GLN A 56 5.49 -4.83 -7.25
N VAL A 57 5.70 -4.08 -6.18
CA VAL A 57 6.38 -2.78 -6.22
C VAL A 57 7.84 -2.96 -6.63
N VAL A 58 8.24 -2.28 -7.70
CA VAL A 58 9.63 -2.23 -8.17
C VAL A 58 10.45 -1.33 -7.25
N ASP A 59 11.70 -1.71 -6.98
CA ASP A 59 12.59 -0.96 -6.09
C ASP A 59 12.01 -0.74 -4.67
N PHE A 60 11.18 -1.68 -4.19
CA PHE A 60 10.48 -1.56 -2.91
C PHE A 60 11.40 -1.15 -1.75
N GLU A 61 12.58 -1.76 -1.64
CA GLU A 61 13.55 -1.46 -0.58
C GLU A 61 14.03 0.01 -0.58
N LYS A 62 14.07 0.67 -1.75
CA LYS A 62 14.50 2.08 -1.86
C LYS A 62 13.44 3.07 -1.39
N ILE A 63 12.18 2.67 -1.41
CA ILE A 63 11.03 3.52 -1.06
C ILE A 63 10.28 3.01 0.18
N PHE A 64 10.80 1.97 0.82
CA PHE A 64 10.23 1.38 2.00
C PHE A 64 10.34 2.35 3.17
N TRP A 65 9.22 2.55 3.85
CA TRP A 65 9.14 3.38 5.05
C TRP A 65 8.65 2.50 6.20
N ASP A 66 9.46 2.40 7.27
CA ASP A 66 9.11 1.69 8.48
C ASP A 66 8.80 2.68 9.62
N PRO A 67 7.54 2.82 10.05
CA PRO A 67 7.20 3.69 11.17
C PRO A 67 7.95 3.35 12.46
N ALA A 68 8.31 2.08 12.67
CA ALA A 68 9.01 1.64 13.87
C ALA A 68 10.49 2.05 13.89
N VAL A 69 11.05 2.43 12.73
CA VAL A 69 12.41 2.96 12.61
C VAL A 69 12.37 4.48 12.52
N GLU A 70 11.52 5.00 11.64
CA GLU A 70 11.52 6.40 11.21
C GLU A 70 10.81 7.37 12.17
N LEU A 71 10.03 6.87 13.15
CA LEU A 71 9.33 7.68 14.16
C LEU A 71 9.89 7.49 15.60
N SER A 72 11.09 6.92 15.71
CA SER A 72 11.77 6.62 16.99
C SER A 72 12.43 7.85 17.61
#